data_AF-A0ABD1IVX3-F1
#
_entry.id   AF-A0ABD1IVX3-F1
#
_cell.length_a   1.000
_cell.length_b   1.000
_cell.length_c   1.000
_cell.angle_alpha   90.00
_cell.angle_beta   90.00
_cell.angle_gamma   90.00
#
_symmetry.space_group_name_H-M   'P 1'
#
loop_
_entity.id
_entity.type
_entity.pdbx_description
1 polymer ?
#
loop_
_entity_poly.entity_id
_entity_poly.type
_entity_poly.pdbx_seq_one_letter_code
_entity_poly.pdbx_strand_id
1 'polypeptide(L)'
;MGDCTIRYFEVTDESPYVHFISLYSSKEPQRGAGFLCKRGVDVNKCEIARFYKLHERKVEPISMTVPRKSDLFQGDLYPDTAGLEPSLLAEDWIAGQDAPPILISLSSGYVAPPSKHRDTLRGRPKLPLQSTNSAPPATAASTATAAATATATPVTRETDVGDTPALAKVVQEALATDRERKEEDQLSEILAEVRALKAVVMAQGQRIDLLERQLARIEDGDV
;
A
#
# COMPACT_ATOMS: atom_id res chain seq x y z
N MET A 1 -22.25 -29.35 -1.37
CA MET A 1 -21.62 -28.67 -2.52
C MET A 1 -21.48 -27.19 -2.19
N GLY A 2 -20.52 -26.49 -2.78
CA GLY A 2 -20.45 -25.02 -2.71
C GLY A 2 -21.01 -24.38 -3.99
N ASP A 3 -21.30 -23.08 -3.94
CA ASP A 3 -21.88 -22.36 -5.08
C ASP A 3 -20.90 -22.17 -6.25
N CYS A 4 -21.47 -22.07 -7.45
CA CYS A 4 -20.75 -21.74 -8.69
C CYS A 4 -20.92 -20.27 -9.12
N THR A 5 -21.64 -19.45 -8.36
CA THR A 5 -22.03 -18.08 -8.73
C THR A 5 -21.72 -17.07 -7.64
N ILE A 6 -21.37 -15.85 -8.04
CA ILE A 6 -21.24 -14.67 -7.16
C ILE A 6 -22.29 -13.66 -7.63
N ARG A 7 -23.26 -13.31 -6.78
CA ARG A 7 -24.30 -12.31 -7.07
C ARG A 7 -23.92 -11.00 -6.40
N TYR A 8 -24.16 -9.87 -7.08
CA TYR A 8 -23.85 -8.55 -6.55
C TYR A 8 -25.01 -7.58 -6.76
N PHE A 9 -25.17 -6.69 -5.78
CA PHE A 9 -26.32 -5.81 -5.60
C PHE A 9 -25.82 -4.41 -5.27
N GLU A 10 -26.57 -3.41 -5.69
CA GLU A 10 -26.41 -2.03 -5.25
C GLU A 10 -27.33 -1.78 -4.06
N VAL A 11 -26.91 -0.96 -3.10
CA VAL A 11 -27.73 -0.56 -1.96
C VAL A 11 -27.88 0.96 -1.99
N THR A 12 -29.13 1.43 -2.00
CA THR A 12 -29.47 2.86 -2.08
C THR A 12 -30.59 3.21 -1.10
N ASP A 13 -30.79 4.49 -0.84
CA ASP A 13 -31.89 4.98 0.01
C ASP A 13 -33.26 5.02 -0.72
N GLU A 14 -33.32 4.58 -1.99
CA GLU A 14 -34.54 4.52 -2.80
C GLU A 14 -35.11 3.10 -2.88
N SER A 15 -36.38 2.92 -2.51
CA SER A 15 -37.13 1.66 -2.61
C SER A 15 -37.02 1.04 -4.02
N PRO A 16 -36.65 -0.25 -4.17
CA PRO A 16 -36.65 -1.32 -3.15
C PRO A 16 -35.38 -1.44 -2.28
N TYR A 17 -34.53 -0.40 -2.25
CA TYR A 17 -33.29 -0.27 -1.46
C TYR A 17 -32.14 -1.21 -1.86
N VAL A 18 -32.44 -2.45 -2.28
CA VAL A 18 -31.45 -3.44 -2.72
C VAL A 18 -31.73 -3.84 -4.16
N HIS A 19 -30.90 -3.35 -5.07
CA HIS A 19 -31.08 -3.49 -6.52
C HIS A 19 -30.14 -4.58 -7.04
N PHE A 20 -30.66 -5.59 -7.73
CA PHE A 20 -29.82 -6.64 -8.32
C PHE A 20 -29.08 -6.09 -9.55
N ILE A 21 -27.74 -6.10 -9.52
CA ILE A 21 -26.92 -5.64 -10.64
C ILE A 21 -26.75 -6.79 -11.64
N SER A 22 -26.08 -7.87 -11.22
CA SER A 22 -25.80 -9.04 -12.06
C SER A 22 -25.22 -10.20 -11.22
N LEU A 23 -24.85 -11.29 -11.90
CA LEU A 23 -24.13 -12.42 -11.31
C LEU A 23 -22.96 -12.86 -12.20
N TYR A 24 -21.81 -13.13 -11.58
CA TYR A 24 -20.75 -13.94 -12.16
C TYR A 24 -21.11 -15.42 -12.00
N SER A 25 -20.83 -16.24 -13.02
CA SER A 25 -21.09 -17.68 -13.03
C SER A 25 -19.88 -18.44 -13.56
N SER A 26 -19.71 -19.68 -13.09
CA SER A 26 -18.54 -20.52 -13.37
C SER A 26 -18.90 -22.01 -13.33
N LYS A 27 -17.98 -22.89 -13.74
CA LYS A 27 -18.23 -24.34 -13.82
C LYS A 27 -17.86 -25.11 -12.56
N GLU A 28 -16.90 -24.62 -11.79
CA GLU A 28 -16.36 -25.29 -10.60
C GLU A 28 -16.96 -24.70 -9.30
N PRO A 29 -17.38 -25.52 -8.33
CA PRO A 29 -17.97 -25.04 -7.08
C PRO A 29 -16.90 -24.49 -6.13
N GLN A 30 -17.19 -23.37 -5.46
CA GLN A 30 -16.25 -22.76 -4.52
C GLN A 30 -16.07 -23.61 -3.26
N ARG A 31 -14.82 -23.72 -2.81
CA ARG A 31 -14.41 -24.23 -1.49
C ARG A 31 -14.26 -23.09 -0.47
N GLY A 32 -14.14 -21.85 -0.94
CA GLY A 32 -14.08 -20.62 -0.16
C GLY A 32 -13.83 -19.40 -1.07
N ALA A 33 -13.79 -18.20 -0.51
CA ALA A 33 -13.44 -16.98 -1.23
C ALA A 33 -12.71 -15.99 -0.31
N GLY A 34 -11.63 -15.38 -0.82
CA GLY A 34 -11.03 -14.17 -0.25
C GLY A 34 -11.48 -12.91 -1.01
N PHE A 35 -11.29 -11.74 -0.40
CA PHE A 35 -11.58 -10.44 -1.01
C PHE A 35 -10.35 -9.53 -0.92
N LEU A 36 -10.01 -8.84 -2.00
CA LEU A 36 -8.89 -7.89 -2.04
C LEU A 36 -9.31 -6.55 -1.45
N CYS A 37 -8.49 -5.97 -0.56
CA CYS A 37 -8.76 -4.63 -0.03
C CYS A 37 -8.69 -3.56 -1.13
N LYS A 38 -9.42 -2.44 -0.96
CA LYS A 38 -9.49 -1.36 -1.97
C LYS A 38 -8.12 -0.81 -2.37
N ARG A 39 -7.11 -0.86 -1.49
CA ARG A 39 -5.72 -0.44 -1.76
C ARG A 39 -4.92 -1.40 -2.66
N GLY A 40 -5.47 -2.56 -3.04
CA GLY A 40 -4.84 -3.53 -3.93
C GLY A 40 -5.52 -3.68 -5.31
N VAL A 41 -6.61 -2.96 -5.57
CA VAL A 41 -7.32 -3.06 -6.86
C VAL A 41 -6.60 -2.29 -7.97
N ASP A 42 -6.78 -2.73 -9.21
CA ASP A 42 -6.19 -2.11 -10.39
C ASP A 42 -7.02 -0.90 -10.84
N VAL A 43 -6.70 0.27 -10.27
CA VAL A 43 -7.44 1.52 -10.51
C VAL A 43 -7.47 1.92 -11.99
N ASN A 44 -6.38 1.64 -12.71
CA ASN A 44 -6.25 1.95 -14.15
C ASN A 44 -7.20 1.09 -15.00
N LYS A 45 -7.54 -0.12 -14.56
CA LYS A 45 -8.51 -1.01 -15.23
C LYS A 45 -9.94 -0.86 -14.72
N CYS A 46 -10.25 0.22 -14.00
CA CYS A 46 -11.56 0.45 -13.37
C CYS A 46 -12.05 -0.74 -12.52
N GLU A 47 -11.12 -1.50 -11.93
CA GLU A 47 -11.43 -2.60 -11.03
C GLU A 47 -11.92 -2.05 -9.69
N ILE A 48 -13.18 -2.28 -9.35
CA ILE A 48 -13.77 -1.83 -8.08
C ILE A 48 -13.56 -2.83 -6.94
N ALA A 49 -13.39 -4.12 -7.27
CA ALA A 49 -13.19 -5.24 -6.35
C ALA A 49 -12.51 -6.43 -7.05
N ARG A 50 -11.80 -7.26 -6.29
CA ARG A 50 -11.27 -8.55 -6.75
C ARG A 50 -11.52 -9.65 -5.73
N PHE A 51 -12.17 -10.73 -6.16
CA PHE A 51 -12.31 -11.94 -5.35
C PHE A 51 -11.15 -12.91 -5.64
N TYR A 52 -10.76 -13.69 -4.63
CA TYR A 52 -9.85 -14.83 -4.77
C TYR A 52 -10.65 -16.10 -4.48
N LYS A 53 -11.26 -16.68 -5.50
CA LYS A 53 -12.12 -17.86 -5.36
C LYS A 53 -11.26 -19.11 -5.20
N LEU A 54 -11.42 -19.78 -4.06
CA LEU A 54 -10.73 -21.04 -3.79
C LEU A 54 -11.52 -22.19 -4.42
N HIS A 55 -10.86 -22.93 -5.30
CA HIS A 55 -11.32 -24.22 -5.83
C HIS A 55 -10.58 -25.35 -5.10
N GLU A 56 -10.75 -26.59 -5.54
CA GLU A 56 -10.14 -27.76 -4.87
C GLU A 56 -8.60 -27.77 -4.88
N ARG A 57 -7.98 -27.29 -5.97
CA ARG A 57 -6.52 -27.36 -6.20
C ARG A 57 -5.91 -26.08 -6.81
N LYS A 58 -6.66 -24.97 -6.80
CA LYS A 58 -6.24 -23.66 -7.35
C LYS A 58 -7.00 -22.51 -6.67
N VAL A 59 -6.44 -21.31 -6.76
CA VAL A 59 -7.15 -20.06 -6.48
C VAL A 59 -7.34 -19.31 -7.79
N GLU A 60 -8.56 -18.86 -8.09
CA GLU A 60 -8.90 -18.08 -9.28
C GLU A 60 -9.17 -16.61 -8.86
N PRO A 61 -8.37 -15.65 -9.34
CA PRO A 61 -8.69 -14.22 -9.20
C PRO A 61 -9.86 -13.85 -10.11
N ILE A 62 -10.88 -13.20 -9.56
CA ILE A 62 -12.07 -12.74 -10.29
C ILE A 62 -12.18 -11.22 -10.10
N SER A 63 -11.82 -10.47 -11.14
CA SER A 63 -11.88 -9.01 -11.18
C SER A 63 -13.28 -8.50 -11.51
N MET A 64 -13.79 -7.57 -10.69
CA MET A 64 -15.03 -6.83 -10.96
C MET A 64 -14.66 -5.44 -11.46
N THR A 65 -14.83 -5.21 -12.76
CA THR A 65 -14.49 -3.95 -13.44
C THR A 65 -15.75 -3.21 -13.88
N VAL A 66 -15.78 -1.89 -13.66
CA VAL A 66 -16.78 -0.99 -14.26
C VAL A 66 -16.33 -0.62 -15.67
N PRO A 67 -17.15 -0.84 -16.72
CA PRO A 67 -16.76 -0.52 -18.09
C PRO A 67 -16.75 1.01 -18.31
N ARG A 68 -15.55 1.61 -18.31
CA ARG A 68 -15.30 3.02 -18.66
C ARG A 68 -14.51 3.13 -19.98
N LYS A 69 -14.49 4.33 -20.56
CA LYS A 69 -13.82 4.64 -21.85
C LYS A 69 -12.56 5.52 -21.69
N SER A 70 -12.02 5.62 -20.49
CA SER A 70 -10.90 6.51 -20.18
C SER A 70 -9.94 5.83 -19.22
N ASP A 71 -8.65 5.90 -19.53
CA ASP A 71 -7.56 5.42 -18.68
C ASP A 71 -7.16 6.43 -17.58
N LEU A 72 -7.84 7.58 -17.52
CA LEU A 72 -7.68 8.58 -16.45
C LEU A 72 -8.35 8.10 -15.15
N PHE A 73 -7.74 8.41 -14.01
CA PHE A 73 -8.25 8.07 -12.68
C PHE A 73 -9.73 8.48 -12.48
N GLN A 74 -10.59 7.47 -12.24
CA GLN A 74 -12.03 7.64 -12.07
C GLN A 74 -12.35 7.94 -10.59
N GLY A 75 -12.24 9.20 -10.18
CA GLY A 75 -12.44 9.60 -8.76
C GLY A 75 -13.82 9.26 -8.19
N ASP A 76 -14.84 9.09 -9.04
CA ASP A 76 -16.18 8.64 -8.66
C ASP A 76 -16.26 7.14 -8.32
N LEU A 77 -15.34 6.32 -8.84
CA LEU A 77 -15.21 4.89 -8.49
C LEU A 77 -14.26 4.65 -7.30
N TYR A 78 -13.47 5.67 -6.95
CA TYR A 78 -12.37 5.60 -5.98
C TYR A 78 -12.39 6.79 -5.01
N PRO A 79 -13.45 6.95 -4.19
CA PRO A 79 -13.41 7.86 -3.04
C PRO A 79 -12.31 7.40 -2.06
N ASP A 80 -11.83 8.35 -1.25
CA ASP A 80 -10.74 8.11 -0.31
C ASP A 80 -11.09 6.97 0.66
N THR A 81 -10.12 6.09 0.92
CA THR A 81 -10.34 4.78 1.53
C THR A 81 -9.42 4.53 2.71
N ALA A 82 -9.80 3.64 3.62
CA ALA A 82 -9.04 3.37 4.85
C ALA A 82 -7.59 2.94 4.55
N GLY A 83 -6.64 3.65 5.15
CA GLY A 83 -5.21 3.49 4.97
C GLY A 83 -4.61 2.23 5.62
N LEU A 84 -3.35 2.34 6.04
CA LEU A 84 -2.64 1.32 6.85
C LEU A 84 -2.41 1.77 8.29
N GLU A 85 -2.61 3.05 8.58
CA GLU A 85 -2.40 3.66 9.88
C GLU A 85 -3.68 3.54 10.73
N PRO A 86 -3.60 3.06 11.98
CA PRO A 86 -4.77 3.00 12.85
C PRO A 86 -5.13 4.41 13.35
N SER A 87 -6.42 4.71 13.48
CA SER A 87 -6.90 6.01 13.98
C SER A 87 -6.77 6.18 15.50
N LEU A 88 -6.62 5.08 16.25
CA LEU A 88 -6.46 5.04 17.71
C LEU A 88 -5.46 3.96 18.12
N LEU A 89 -4.89 4.09 19.31
CA LEU A 89 -4.21 2.99 19.99
C LEU A 89 -5.24 2.05 20.65
N ALA A 90 -4.80 0.85 21.02
CA ALA A 90 -5.68 -0.15 21.63
C ALA A 90 -6.18 0.32 23.01
N GLU A 91 -5.33 1.01 23.75
CA GLU A 91 -5.60 1.60 25.06
C GLU A 91 -6.69 2.68 24.98
N ASP A 92 -6.63 3.56 23.98
CA ASP A 92 -7.61 4.64 23.76
C ASP A 92 -8.99 4.09 23.38
N TRP A 93 -9.03 3.10 22.50
CA TRP A 93 -10.28 2.43 22.11
C TRP A 93 -10.89 1.63 23.26
N ILE A 94 -10.08 0.93 24.06
CA ILE A 94 -10.55 0.23 25.28
C ILE A 94 -11.06 1.22 26.34
N ALA A 95 -10.52 2.46 26.37
CA ALA A 95 -11.02 3.55 27.20
C ALA A 95 -12.32 4.20 26.66
N GLY A 96 -12.85 3.75 25.52
CA GLY A 96 -14.10 4.24 24.94
C GLY A 96 -13.95 5.46 24.01
N GLN A 97 -12.76 5.70 23.45
CA GLN A 97 -12.61 6.65 22.35
C GLN A 97 -13.02 6.01 21.01
N ASP A 98 -13.71 6.76 20.16
CA ASP A 98 -14.02 6.42 18.78
C ASP A 98 -13.40 7.47 17.83
N ALA A 99 -12.75 7.02 16.75
CA ALA A 99 -12.25 7.90 15.69
C ALA A 99 -12.36 7.23 14.32
N PRO A 100 -12.78 7.96 13.27
CA PRO A 100 -12.94 7.40 11.92
C PRO A 100 -11.59 6.92 11.36
N PRO A 101 -11.58 5.93 10.43
CA PRO A 101 -10.35 5.47 9.80
C PRO A 101 -9.60 6.61 9.11
N ILE A 102 -8.27 6.62 9.20
CA ILE A 102 -7.43 7.54 8.44
C ILE A 102 -7.59 7.19 6.95
N LEU A 103 -8.13 8.13 6.17
CA LEU A 103 -8.42 7.95 4.75
C LEU A 103 -7.22 8.35 3.88
N ILE A 104 -7.03 7.63 2.78
CA ILE A 104 -6.04 7.95 1.74
C ILE A 104 -6.67 7.88 0.34
N SER A 105 -6.20 8.73 -0.57
CA SER A 105 -6.61 8.68 -1.97
C SER A 105 -5.87 7.59 -2.74
N LEU A 106 -6.57 6.89 -3.63
CA LEU A 106 -5.98 5.88 -4.51
C LEU A 106 -5.35 6.48 -5.79
N SER A 107 -5.50 7.79 -6.00
CA SER A 107 -5.01 8.54 -7.17
C SER A 107 -3.49 8.46 -7.35
N SER A 108 -2.72 8.41 -6.25
CA SER A 108 -1.26 8.29 -6.28
C SER A 108 -0.73 6.84 -6.44
N GLY A 109 -1.61 5.86 -6.67
CA GLY A 109 -1.25 4.44 -6.71
C GLY A 109 -0.89 3.85 -5.34
N TYR A 110 -0.28 2.66 -5.34
CA TYR A 110 0.11 1.98 -4.10
C TYR A 110 1.40 2.55 -3.50
N VAL A 111 1.27 3.31 -2.43
CA VAL A 111 2.40 3.71 -1.57
C VAL A 111 2.66 2.60 -0.54
N ALA A 112 3.85 2.00 -0.57
CA ALA A 112 4.26 1.04 0.44
C ALA A 112 4.44 1.72 1.81
N PRO A 113 3.98 1.12 2.93
CA PRO A 113 4.11 1.73 4.24
C PRO A 113 5.59 1.88 4.64
N PRO A 114 6.00 3.01 5.25
CA PRO A 114 7.35 3.15 5.77
C PRO A 114 7.60 2.08 6.85
N SER A 115 8.71 1.35 6.72
CA SER A 115 9.04 0.12 7.47
C SER A 115 9.31 0.29 8.98
N LYS A 116 8.98 1.46 9.55
CA LYS A 116 9.36 1.88 10.91
C LYS A 116 8.41 1.41 12.01
N HIS A 117 7.20 0.98 11.69
CA HIS A 117 6.12 0.73 12.68
C HIS A 117 6.07 -0.69 13.26
N ARG A 118 7.24 -1.29 13.59
CA ARG A 118 7.31 -2.67 14.10
C ARG A 118 7.55 -2.82 15.61
N ASP A 119 7.78 -1.72 16.32
CA ASP A 119 8.17 -1.73 17.74
C ASP A 119 7.14 -1.10 18.69
N THR A 120 6.25 -0.22 18.21
CA THR A 120 5.13 0.33 18.99
C THR A 120 4.05 -0.72 19.33
N LEU A 121 3.92 -1.80 18.55
CA LEU A 121 2.90 -2.85 18.73
C LEU A 121 3.31 -3.98 19.70
N ARG A 122 4.27 -3.75 20.60
CA ARG A 122 4.76 -4.78 21.55
C ARG A 122 4.65 -4.41 23.03
N GLY A 123 3.62 -3.64 23.37
CA GLY A 123 3.09 -3.55 24.73
C GLY A 123 2.49 -4.90 25.17
N ARG A 124 3.32 -5.84 25.64
CA ARG A 124 2.83 -7.12 26.21
C ARG A 124 2.10 -6.82 27.54
N PRO A 125 0.80 -7.11 27.68
CA PRO A 125 0.11 -6.94 28.96
C PRO A 125 0.75 -7.84 30.02
N LYS A 126 1.34 -7.26 31.05
CA LYS A 126 1.75 -7.99 32.25
C LYS A 126 0.51 -8.25 33.08
N LEU A 127 -0.15 -9.40 32.87
CA LEU A 127 -1.07 -9.92 33.87
C LEU A 127 -0.29 -10.06 35.19
N PRO A 128 -0.75 -9.48 36.31
CA PRO A 128 -0.09 -9.64 37.60
C PRO A 128 -0.33 -11.06 38.11
N LEU A 129 0.67 -11.94 37.93
CA LEU A 129 0.61 -13.29 38.49
C LEU A 129 0.71 -13.19 40.02
N GLN A 130 -0.37 -13.58 40.71
CA GLN A 130 -0.52 -13.39 42.14
C GLN A 130 0.51 -14.23 42.92
N SER A 131 1.35 -13.55 43.70
CA SER A 131 2.49 -14.17 44.38
C SER A 131 2.04 -15.06 45.55
N THR A 132 2.58 -16.27 45.63
CA THR A 132 2.60 -17.07 46.87
C THR A 132 4.05 -17.39 47.22
N ASN A 133 4.49 -16.98 48.41
CA ASN A 133 5.86 -17.17 48.88
C ASN A 133 6.03 -18.56 49.51
N SER A 134 7.03 -19.33 49.09
CA SER A 134 7.64 -20.43 49.87
C SER A 134 8.99 -20.84 49.27
N ALA A 135 10.04 -20.81 50.10
CA ALA A 135 11.43 -21.23 49.82
C ALA A 135 12.21 -21.24 51.17
N PRO A 136 13.48 -21.68 51.28
CA PRO A 136 14.37 -22.43 50.36
C PRO A 136 14.87 -23.72 51.09
N PRO A 137 16.17 -24.16 51.13
CA PRO A 137 17.30 -24.13 50.18
C PRO A 137 18.04 -25.49 49.95
N ALA A 138 18.65 -25.67 48.77
CA ALA A 138 19.93 -26.38 48.53
C ALA A 138 20.38 -26.07 47.08
N THR A 139 21.59 -25.66 46.67
CA THR A 139 23.00 -25.69 47.15
C THR A 139 23.86 -26.66 46.32
N ALA A 140 24.89 -26.13 45.63
CA ALA A 140 25.96 -26.83 44.89
C ALA A 140 25.53 -27.67 43.66
N ALA A 141 26.40 -28.09 42.73
CA ALA A 141 27.62 -27.50 42.13
C ALA A 141 28.02 -28.34 40.87
N SER A 142 28.99 -27.89 40.07
CA SER A 142 29.38 -28.50 38.78
C SER A 142 30.29 -29.73 38.86
N THR A 143 30.17 -30.67 37.91
CA THR A 143 31.30 -31.50 37.40
C THR A 143 31.04 -32.06 35.98
N ALA A 144 32.12 -32.51 35.29
CA ALA A 144 32.12 -33.14 33.95
C ALA A 144 31.70 -34.64 33.99
N THR A 145 31.69 -35.49 32.95
CA THR A 145 32.33 -35.57 31.60
C THR A 145 31.38 -36.44 30.69
N ALA A 146 31.56 -36.84 29.43
CA ALA A 146 32.60 -36.86 28.36
C ALA A 146 31.86 -36.86 26.98
N ALA A 147 32.36 -36.29 25.87
CA ALA A 147 33.56 -36.56 25.04
C ALA A 147 33.52 -37.88 24.22
N ALA A 148 33.29 -37.75 22.89
CA ALA A 148 33.52 -38.75 21.84
C ALA A 148 33.72 -38.03 20.48
N THR A 149 34.42 -38.62 19.50
CA THR A 149 34.98 -37.90 18.34
C THR A 149 34.86 -38.65 17.00
N ALA A 150 34.48 -37.93 15.94
CA ALA A 150 34.77 -38.23 14.52
C ALA A 150 34.63 -36.91 13.73
N THR A 151 35.72 -36.18 13.43
CA THR A 151 36.69 -36.41 12.33
C THR A 151 36.10 -36.17 10.95
N ALA A 152 36.65 -35.20 10.21
CA ALA A 152 36.27 -34.83 8.86
C ALA A 152 37.50 -34.67 7.96
N THR A 153 37.37 -34.96 6.66
CA THR A 153 38.27 -34.49 5.58
C THR A 153 37.51 -34.46 4.25
N PRO A 154 37.82 -33.53 3.32
CA PRO A 154 37.08 -33.33 2.08
C PRO A 154 37.65 -34.12 0.88
N VAL A 155 36.92 -34.10 -0.24
CA VAL A 155 37.43 -34.53 -1.56
C VAL A 155 37.31 -33.38 -2.55
N THR A 156 38.45 -32.94 -3.10
CA THR A 156 38.54 -31.88 -4.11
C THR A 156 38.16 -32.39 -5.49
N ARG A 157 37.51 -31.55 -6.31
CA ARG A 157 37.68 -31.62 -7.77
C ARG A 157 37.45 -30.27 -8.43
N GLU A 158 38.53 -29.71 -8.97
CA GLU A 158 38.52 -28.54 -9.85
C GLU A 158 38.35 -28.99 -11.30
N THR A 159 37.71 -28.15 -12.12
CA THR A 159 38.05 -27.95 -13.53
C THR A 159 37.85 -26.48 -13.85
N ASP A 160 38.91 -25.83 -14.31
CA ASP A 160 38.96 -24.41 -14.67
C ASP A 160 38.35 -24.13 -16.05
N VAL A 161 37.60 -23.02 -16.15
CA VAL A 161 37.47 -22.17 -17.35
C VAL A 161 37.29 -20.73 -16.86
N GLY A 162 38.24 -19.84 -17.17
CA GLY A 162 38.27 -18.46 -16.67
C GLY A 162 37.43 -17.43 -17.44
N ASP A 163 37.42 -16.21 -16.88
CA ASP A 163 36.92 -14.92 -17.43
C ASP A 163 35.40 -14.76 -17.69
N THR A 164 34.74 -13.65 -17.33
CA THR A 164 35.17 -12.38 -16.68
C THR A 164 34.10 -11.86 -15.70
N PRO A 165 34.42 -11.56 -14.42
CA PRO A 165 33.47 -10.92 -13.50
C PRO A 165 33.41 -9.38 -13.65
N ALA A 166 34.39 -8.75 -14.30
CA ALA A 166 34.49 -7.29 -14.39
C ALA A 166 33.39 -6.64 -15.25
N LEU A 167 33.05 -7.26 -16.39
CA LEU A 167 32.14 -6.67 -17.38
C LEU A 167 30.71 -6.50 -16.82
N ALA A 168 30.23 -7.48 -16.04
CA ALA A 168 28.92 -7.42 -15.39
C ALA A 168 28.81 -6.24 -14.41
N LYS A 169 29.87 -5.97 -13.63
CA LYS A 169 29.89 -4.83 -12.72
C LYS A 169 29.87 -3.50 -13.49
N VAL A 170 30.70 -3.35 -14.52
CA VAL A 170 30.74 -2.14 -15.36
C VAL A 170 29.39 -1.87 -16.03
N VAL A 171 28.69 -2.90 -16.51
CA VAL A 171 27.33 -2.75 -17.06
C VAL A 171 26.33 -2.29 -16.00
N GLN A 172 26.40 -2.82 -14.77
CA GLN A 172 25.50 -2.41 -13.69
C GLN A 172 25.78 -0.97 -13.20
N GLU A 173 27.05 -0.55 -13.19
CA GLU A 173 27.51 0.79 -12.81
C GLU A 173 27.18 1.84 -13.89
N ALA A 174 27.24 1.44 -15.18
CA ALA A 174 26.74 2.23 -16.31
C ALA A 174 25.20 2.38 -16.29
N LEU A 175 24.45 1.33 -15.93
CA LEU A 175 22.99 1.40 -15.80
C LEU A 175 22.54 2.25 -14.60
N ALA A 176 23.31 2.25 -13.51
CA ALA A 176 23.06 3.15 -12.37
C ALA A 176 23.25 4.63 -12.77
N THR A 177 24.36 4.96 -13.42
CA THR A 177 24.67 6.34 -13.84
C THR A 177 23.79 6.85 -14.99
N ASP A 178 23.29 5.96 -15.86
CA ASP A 178 22.25 6.30 -16.85
C ASP A 178 20.88 6.58 -16.20
N ARG A 179 20.54 5.88 -15.11
CA ARG A 179 19.34 6.17 -14.31
C ARG A 179 19.44 7.49 -13.55
N GLU A 180 20.59 7.76 -12.92
CA GLU A 180 20.86 9.01 -12.19
C GLU A 180 20.80 10.22 -13.13
N ARG A 181 21.40 10.13 -14.32
CA ARG A 181 21.30 11.19 -15.36
C ARG A 181 19.84 11.47 -15.73
N LYS A 182 19.01 10.44 -15.93
CA LYS A 182 17.59 10.60 -16.25
C LYS A 182 16.80 11.24 -15.11
N GLU A 183 17.17 10.98 -13.87
CA GLU A 183 16.58 11.63 -12.69
C GLU A 183 17.01 13.10 -12.59
N GLU A 184 18.26 13.45 -12.92
CA GLU A 184 18.71 14.84 -13.05
C GLU A 184 18.00 15.58 -14.21
N ASP A 185 17.89 14.96 -15.38
CA ASP A 185 17.21 15.52 -16.56
C ASP A 185 15.72 15.81 -16.23
N GLN A 186 15.01 14.85 -15.64
CA GLN A 186 13.62 15.02 -15.20
C GLN A 186 13.44 16.10 -14.13
N LEU A 187 14.35 16.19 -13.16
CA LEU A 187 14.34 17.26 -12.16
C LEU A 187 14.58 18.63 -12.81
N SER A 188 15.44 18.70 -13.84
CA SER A 188 15.71 19.95 -14.57
C SER A 188 14.49 20.44 -15.36
N GLU A 189 13.72 19.51 -15.94
CA GLU A 189 12.47 19.75 -16.67
C GLU A 189 11.36 20.23 -15.74
N ILE A 190 11.11 19.52 -14.63
CA ILE A 190 10.15 19.92 -13.59
C ILE A 190 10.49 21.32 -13.03
N LEU A 191 11.77 21.60 -12.79
CA LEU A 191 12.20 22.92 -12.34
C LEU A 191 12.01 24.01 -13.41
N ALA A 192 12.02 23.68 -14.71
CA ALA A 192 11.67 24.60 -15.79
C ALA A 192 10.16 24.88 -15.85
N GLU A 193 9.32 23.85 -15.73
CA GLU A 193 7.87 23.98 -15.68
C GLU A 193 7.42 24.83 -14.47
N VAL A 194 7.97 24.57 -13.27
CA VAL A 194 7.67 25.34 -12.06
C VAL A 194 8.04 26.82 -12.22
N ARG A 195 9.15 27.13 -12.92
CA ARG A 195 9.52 28.53 -13.25
C ARG A 195 8.52 29.16 -14.23
N ALA A 196 8.11 28.43 -15.27
CA ALA A 196 7.15 28.91 -16.25
C ALA A 196 5.76 29.16 -15.63
N LEU A 197 5.25 28.21 -14.84
CA LEU A 197 3.98 28.33 -14.13
C LEU A 197 4.00 29.51 -13.14
N LYS A 198 5.10 29.69 -12.40
CA LYS A 198 5.25 30.85 -11.51
C LYS A 198 5.22 32.18 -12.28
N ALA A 199 5.80 32.25 -13.48
CA ALA A 199 5.72 33.45 -14.31
C ALA A 199 4.28 33.75 -14.77
N VAL A 200 3.52 32.71 -15.17
CA VAL A 200 2.09 32.85 -15.52
C VAL A 200 1.26 33.34 -14.33
N VAL A 201 1.45 32.76 -13.14
CA VAL A 201 0.74 33.17 -11.91
C VAL A 201 1.05 34.63 -11.55
N MET A 202 2.32 35.05 -11.64
CA MET A 202 2.70 36.45 -11.41
C MET A 202 2.04 37.41 -12.40
N ALA A 203 1.99 37.06 -13.69
CA ALA A 203 1.34 37.87 -14.72
C ALA A 203 -0.19 37.92 -14.56
N GLN A 204 -0.81 36.83 -14.08
CA GLN A 204 -2.24 36.80 -13.72
C GLN A 204 -2.53 37.69 -12.50
N GLY A 205 -1.70 37.64 -11.45
CA GLY A 205 -1.81 38.54 -10.30
C GLY A 205 -1.73 40.02 -10.70
N GLN A 206 -0.72 40.41 -11.48
CA GLN A 206 -0.60 41.77 -12.02
C GLN A 206 -1.80 42.22 -12.86
N ARG A 207 -2.47 41.29 -13.56
CA ARG A 207 -3.69 41.56 -14.31
C ARG A 207 -4.91 41.72 -13.39
N ILE A 208 -5.00 40.96 -12.30
CA ILE A 208 -6.05 41.10 -11.28
C ILE A 208 -5.90 42.45 -10.57
N ASP A 209 -4.72 42.79 -10.06
CA ASP A 209 -4.37 44.11 -9.49
C ASP A 209 -4.82 45.28 -10.37
N LEU A 210 -4.64 45.17 -11.69
CA LEU A 210 -5.01 46.20 -12.66
C LEU A 210 -6.53 46.29 -12.85
N LEU A 211 -7.22 45.15 -12.92
CA LEU A 211 -8.67 45.08 -13.09
C LEU A 211 -9.39 45.57 -11.82
N GLU A 212 -8.93 45.20 -10.63
CA GLU A 212 -9.45 45.70 -9.36
C GLU A 212 -9.31 47.24 -9.27
N ARG A 213 -8.15 47.79 -9.67
CA ARG A 213 -7.94 49.25 -9.77
C ARG A 213 -8.69 49.92 -10.92
N GLN A 214 -9.29 49.18 -11.84
CA GLN A 214 -10.20 49.73 -12.86
C GLN A 214 -11.64 49.71 -12.34
N LEU A 215 -12.08 48.59 -11.74
CA LEU A 215 -13.38 48.45 -11.10
C LEU A 215 -13.59 49.49 -10.01
N ALA A 216 -12.64 49.65 -9.08
CA ALA A 216 -12.77 50.62 -7.98
C ALA A 216 -13.02 52.06 -8.47
N ARG A 217 -12.35 52.50 -9.56
CA ARG A 217 -12.57 53.84 -10.14
C ARG A 217 -13.94 53.98 -10.81
N ILE A 218 -14.45 52.90 -11.42
CA ILE A 218 -15.79 52.85 -12.00
C ILE A 218 -16.86 52.85 -10.89
N GLU A 219 -16.60 52.22 -9.74
CA GLU A 219 -17.47 52.22 -8.56
C GLU A 219 -17.46 53.59 -7.84
N ASP A 220 -16.32 54.27 -7.77
CA ASP A 220 -16.19 55.65 -7.27
C ASP A 220 -16.78 56.71 -8.23
N GLY A 221 -17.09 56.34 -9.48
CA GLY A 221 -17.83 57.16 -10.44
C GLY A 221 -17.00 58.02 -11.41
N ASP A 222 -15.67 57.83 -11.46
CA ASP A 222 -14.81 58.43 -12.49
C ASP A 222 -14.90 57.64 -13.82
N VAL A 223 -15.27 58.32 -14.91
CA VAL A 223 -15.46 57.76 -16.27
C VAL A 223 -14.52 58.40 -17.29
#